data_AF-A0AAW4YDE6-F1
#
_entry.id   AF-A0AAW4YDE6-F1
#
_cell.length_a   1.000
_cell.length_b   1.000
_cell.length_c   1.000
_cell.angle_alpha   90.00
_cell.angle_beta   90.00
_cell.angle_gamma   90.00
#
_symmetry.space_group_name_H-M   'P 1'
#
loop_
_entity.id
_entity.type
_entity.pdbx_description
1 polymer ?
#
loop_
_entity_poly.entity_id
_entity_poly.type
_entity_poly.pdbx_seq_one_letter_code
_entity_poly.pdbx_strand_id
1 'polypeptide(L)'
;MKTLKTNEERLEYLIDYMWRERNDNDELEMPTSFEALWELYRGLANVRPALPVSETYLAVQDALLSDLNRQHVMDVNDLKPIKGDNIFVWQGDITTLKIDAIVNAANSRFLGCMQANHDCIDNIIHTKAGVQVRLDCADIIRQQGRKESVGNAKMTRAYNLPAKYIVHTVGPQIRRLPVSKMNQDLLVKCYLSCLKLADQ
;
A
#
# COMPACT_ATOMS: atom_id res chain seq x y z
N MET A 1 19.43 -7.14 -20.84
CA MET A 1 18.71 -5.91 -20.42
C MET A 1 19.71 -4.91 -19.90
N LYS A 2 19.56 -3.62 -20.23
CA LYS A 2 20.39 -2.54 -19.66
C LYS A 2 20.15 -2.51 -18.14
N THR A 3 21.21 -2.61 -17.33
CA THR A 3 21.08 -2.49 -15.88
C THR A 3 20.68 -1.05 -15.55
N LEU A 4 19.45 -0.84 -15.06
CA LEU A 4 18.98 0.46 -14.59
C LEU A 4 19.70 0.81 -13.27
N LYS A 5 20.43 1.92 -13.28
CA LYS A 5 21.34 2.31 -12.20
C LYS A 5 20.70 3.26 -11.21
N THR A 6 19.82 4.16 -11.64
CA THR A 6 19.19 5.17 -10.76
C THR A 6 17.69 4.90 -10.54
N ASN A 7 17.10 5.55 -9.55
CA ASN A 7 15.67 5.42 -9.28
C ASN A 7 14.81 6.15 -10.32
N GLU A 8 15.32 7.23 -10.93
CA GLU A 8 14.71 7.92 -12.05
C GLU A 8 14.58 6.98 -13.26
N GLU A 9 15.67 6.30 -13.65
CA GLU A 9 15.65 5.33 -14.76
C GLU A 9 14.65 4.19 -14.50
N ARG A 10 14.49 3.76 -13.23
CA ARG A 10 13.49 2.77 -12.84
C ARG A 10 12.07 3.33 -12.94
N LEU A 11 11.84 4.56 -12.50
CA LEU A 11 10.53 5.22 -12.63
C LEU A 11 10.14 5.38 -14.10
N GLU A 12 11.03 5.90 -14.94
CA GLU A 12 10.79 6.05 -16.38
C GLU A 12 10.39 4.72 -17.04
N TYR A 13 11.10 3.63 -16.71
CA TYR A 13 10.77 2.30 -17.20
C TYR A 13 9.37 1.84 -16.78
N LEU A 14 9.03 2.00 -15.49
CA LEU A 14 7.72 1.56 -14.95
C LEU A 14 6.57 2.40 -15.52
N ILE A 15 6.79 3.69 -15.71
CA ILE A 15 5.85 4.63 -16.34
C ILE A 15 5.60 4.24 -17.79
N ASP A 16 6.66 4.08 -18.60
CA ASP A 16 6.56 3.68 -20.00
C ASP A 16 5.84 2.32 -20.15
N TYR A 17 6.17 1.34 -19.30
CA TYR A 17 5.49 0.05 -19.28
C TYR A 17 3.98 0.20 -19.06
N MET A 18 3.55 0.91 -18.02
CA MET A 18 2.12 1.09 -17.71
C MET A 18 1.40 1.97 -18.73
N TRP A 19 2.10 2.93 -19.34
CA TRP A 19 1.55 3.80 -20.37
C TRP A 19 1.22 3.00 -21.64
N ARG A 20 2.15 2.17 -22.11
CA ARG A 20 1.96 1.31 -23.29
C ARG A 20 0.87 0.27 -23.13
N GLU A 21 0.61 -0.20 -21.90
CA GLU A 21 -0.52 -1.13 -21.63
C GLU A 21 -1.89 -0.53 -21.99
N ARG A 22 -2.00 0.80 -22.14
CA ARG A 22 -3.28 1.49 -22.34
C ARG A 22 -3.36 2.36 -23.57
N ASN A 23 -2.24 2.95 -23.98
CA ASN A 23 -2.20 3.98 -25.02
C ASN A 23 -1.35 3.53 -26.23
N ASP A 24 -1.14 2.21 -26.40
CA ASP A 24 -0.37 1.63 -27.50
C ASP A 24 0.98 2.33 -27.73
N ASN A 25 1.11 3.06 -28.85
CA ASN A 25 2.32 3.75 -29.28
C ASN A 25 2.24 5.28 -29.12
N ASP A 26 1.24 5.81 -28.39
CA ASP A 26 1.14 7.24 -28.12
C ASP A 26 2.36 7.71 -27.32
N GLU A 27 2.97 8.81 -27.78
CA GLU A 27 4.12 9.41 -27.10
C GLU A 27 3.71 9.96 -25.73
N LEU A 28 4.48 9.62 -24.70
CA LEU A 28 4.39 10.20 -23.38
C LEU A 28 5.53 11.21 -23.19
N GLU A 29 5.19 12.46 -22.93
CA GLU A 29 6.17 13.45 -22.50
C GLU A 29 6.62 13.12 -21.07
N MET A 30 7.83 12.58 -20.94
CA MET A 30 8.38 12.15 -19.65
C MET A 30 8.88 13.36 -18.86
N PRO A 31 8.43 13.55 -17.60
CA PRO A 31 9.01 14.56 -16.72
C PRO A 31 10.48 14.31 -16.41
N THR A 32 11.22 15.35 -16.01
CA THR A 32 12.67 15.26 -15.75
C THR A 32 13.05 15.23 -14.27
N SER A 33 12.17 15.68 -13.36
CA SER A 33 12.44 15.64 -11.92
C SER A 33 11.92 14.36 -11.28
N PHE A 34 12.59 13.89 -10.24
CA PHE A 34 12.18 12.71 -9.49
C PHE A 34 10.76 12.85 -8.93
N GLU A 35 10.39 14.02 -8.41
CA GLU A 35 9.08 14.27 -7.83
C GLU A 35 7.96 14.15 -8.87
N ALA A 36 8.19 14.70 -10.07
CA ALA A 36 7.21 14.65 -11.15
C ALA A 36 7.11 13.22 -11.73
N LEU A 37 8.24 12.51 -11.86
CA LEU A 37 8.27 11.10 -12.22
C LEU A 37 7.51 10.25 -11.19
N TRP A 38 7.75 10.46 -9.90
CA TRP A 38 7.08 9.74 -8.83
C TRP A 38 5.56 9.96 -8.85
N GLU A 39 5.10 11.19 -8.99
CA GLU A 39 3.67 11.47 -9.06
C GLU A 39 3.03 10.87 -10.32
N LEU A 40 3.70 10.87 -11.48
CA LEU A 40 3.21 10.21 -12.69
C LEU A 40 3.13 8.68 -12.51
N TYR A 41 4.20 8.05 -11.99
CA TYR A 41 4.22 6.64 -11.64
C TYR A 41 3.08 6.29 -10.67
N ARG A 42 2.95 7.05 -9.59
CA ARG A 42 1.93 6.87 -8.56
C ARG A 42 0.53 6.93 -9.18
N GLY A 43 0.24 7.94 -9.98
CA GLY A 43 -1.04 8.09 -10.67
C GLY A 43 -1.39 6.87 -11.51
N LEU A 44 -0.47 6.43 -12.38
CA LEU A 44 -0.62 5.25 -13.23
C LEU A 44 -0.82 3.97 -12.41
N ALA A 45 0.04 3.72 -11.42
CA ALA A 45 -0.03 2.56 -10.54
C ALA A 45 -1.36 2.52 -9.77
N ASN A 46 -1.84 3.67 -9.28
CA ASN A 46 -3.10 3.77 -8.53
C ASN A 46 -4.28 3.31 -9.37
N VAL A 47 -4.39 3.76 -10.62
CA VAL A 47 -5.54 3.45 -11.50
C VAL A 47 -5.42 2.11 -12.23
N ARG A 48 -4.26 1.43 -12.17
CA ARG A 48 -4.02 0.15 -12.87
C ARG A 48 -4.91 -0.99 -12.31
N PRO A 49 -5.70 -1.70 -13.14
CA PRO A 49 -6.43 -2.88 -12.69
C PRO A 49 -5.51 -3.95 -12.09
N ALA A 50 -6.08 -4.86 -11.30
CA ALA A 50 -5.37 -6.01 -10.74
C ALA A 50 -5.13 -7.09 -11.81
N LEU A 51 -4.25 -6.79 -12.77
CA LEU A 51 -3.83 -7.71 -13.83
C LEU A 51 -2.37 -8.12 -13.61
N PRO A 52 -1.97 -9.31 -14.09
CA PRO A 52 -0.56 -9.72 -14.06
C PRO A 52 0.36 -8.67 -14.66
N VAL A 53 1.60 -8.67 -14.19
CA VAL A 53 2.71 -7.84 -14.70
C VAL A 53 3.85 -8.76 -15.10
N SER A 54 4.71 -8.30 -16.00
CA SER A 54 5.91 -9.06 -16.36
C SER A 54 6.87 -9.22 -15.17
N GLU A 55 7.64 -10.31 -15.15
CA GLU A 55 8.70 -10.52 -14.15
C GLU A 55 9.74 -9.39 -14.16
N THR A 56 10.01 -8.84 -15.34
CA THR A 56 10.89 -7.69 -15.51
C THR A 56 10.34 -6.44 -14.84
N TYR A 57 9.05 -6.14 -15.03
CA TYR A 57 8.39 -5.02 -14.34
C TYR A 57 8.51 -5.18 -12.82
N LEU A 58 8.25 -6.39 -12.30
CA LEU A 58 8.38 -6.66 -10.86
C LEU A 58 9.81 -6.44 -10.37
N ALA A 59 10.82 -6.96 -11.08
CA ALA A 59 12.21 -6.79 -10.69
C ALA A 59 12.63 -5.31 -10.63
N VAL A 60 12.19 -4.49 -11.59
CA VAL A 60 12.47 -3.06 -11.61
C VAL A 60 11.72 -2.32 -10.50
N GLN A 61 10.45 -2.63 -10.30
CA GLN A 61 9.60 -2.07 -9.25
C GLN A 61 10.18 -2.39 -7.86
N ASP A 62 10.55 -3.63 -7.62
CA ASP A 62 11.02 -4.08 -6.31
C ASP A 62 12.39 -3.44 -6.00
N ALA A 63 13.27 -3.30 -7.00
CA ALA A 63 14.52 -2.57 -6.84
C ALA A 63 14.32 -1.09 -6.48
N LEU A 64 13.36 -0.41 -7.12
CA LEU A 64 13.01 0.97 -6.82
C LEU A 64 12.42 1.11 -5.41
N LEU A 65 11.36 0.37 -5.12
CA LEU A 65 10.59 0.53 -3.88
C LEU A 65 11.39 0.09 -2.67
N SER A 66 12.14 -1.02 -2.76
CA SER A 66 13.02 -1.46 -1.67
C SER A 66 14.13 -0.45 -1.39
N ASP A 67 14.70 0.21 -2.41
CA ASP A 67 15.70 1.26 -2.20
C ASP A 67 15.09 2.45 -1.46
N LEU A 68 13.97 2.99 -1.97
CA LEU A 68 13.29 4.15 -1.38
C LEU A 68 12.86 3.90 0.08
N ASN A 69 12.27 2.74 0.36
CA ASN A 69 11.73 2.43 1.69
C ASN A 69 12.83 2.13 2.73
N ARG A 70 14.08 1.89 2.28
CA ARG A 70 15.21 1.56 3.17
C ARG A 70 16.06 2.77 3.56
N GLN A 71 15.88 3.93 2.95
CA GLN A 71 16.72 5.11 3.21
C GLN A 71 16.61 5.61 4.66
N HIS A 72 15.41 5.52 5.26
CA HIS A 72 15.12 6.06 6.60
C HIS A 72 14.27 5.09 7.45
N VAL A 73 14.77 3.87 7.64
CA VAL A 73 14.06 2.85 8.44
C VAL A 73 14.11 3.16 9.93
N MET A 74 12.96 3.08 10.58
CA MET A 74 12.85 3.02 12.05
C MET A 74 12.58 1.57 12.46
N ASP A 75 13.39 0.98 13.34
CA ASP A 75 13.11 -0.33 13.92
C ASP A 75 12.24 -0.17 15.17
N VAL A 76 11.17 -0.96 15.30
CA VAL A 76 10.29 -0.91 16.48
C VAL A 76 11.06 -1.18 17.79
N ASN A 77 12.16 -1.94 17.73
CA ASN A 77 13.00 -2.24 18.89
C ASN A 77 13.79 -1.03 19.41
N ASP A 78 13.94 0.02 18.59
CA ASP A 78 14.60 1.27 18.98
C ASP A 78 13.62 2.27 19.62
N LEU A 79 12.31 1.97 19.59
CA LEU A 79 11.28 2.80 20.21
C LEU A 79 11.15 2.51 21.71
N LYS A 80 10.68 3.52 22.46
CA LYS A 80 10.36 3.39 23.89
C LYS A 80 8.84 3.36 24.08
N PRO A 81 8.32 2.44 24.91
CA PRO A 81 6.89 2.38 25.17
C PRO A 81 6.45 3.63 25.94
N ILE A 82 5.25 4.12 25.64
CA ILE A 82 4.63 5.24 26.35
C ILE A 82 3.72 4.77 27.49
N LYS A 83 3.24 3.52 27.43
CA LYS A 83 2.38 2.93 28.46
C LYS A 83 2.65 1.44 28.60
N GLY A 84 2.88 0.99 29.83
CA GLY A 84 3.34 -0.37 30.08
C GLY A 84 4.66 -0.66 29.37
N ASP A 85 4.81 -1.88 28.89
CA ASP A 85 5.96 -2.37 28.13
C ASP A 85 5.64 -2.62 26.64
N ASN A 86 4.39 -2.42 26.22
CA ASN A 86 3.88 -2.90 24.94
C ASN A 86 3.05 -1.88 24.11
N ILE A 87 2.84 -0.65 24.61
CA ILE A 87 2.14 0.40 23.86
C ILE A 87 3.11 1.52 23.51
N PHE A 88 3.17 1.85 22.23
CA PHE A 88 4.05 2.86 21.65
C PHE A 88 3.22 3.93 20.93
N VAL A 89 3.73 5.16 20.92
CA VAL A 89 3.26 6.23 20.02
C VAL A 89 4.48 6.74 19.29
N TRP A 90 4.41 6.70 17.96
CA TRP A 90 5.49 7.09 17.08
C TRP A 90 4.97 8.01 15.99
N GLN A 91 5.73 9.06 15.70
CA GLN A 91 5.47 10.00 14.62
C GLN A 91 6.48 9.75 13.51
N GLY A 92 6.00 9.35 12.34
CA GLY A 92 6.84 9.09 11.17
C GLY A 92 6.05 8.49 10.01
N ASP A 93 6.77 8.10 8.96
CA ASP A 93 6.22 7.45 7.77
C ASP A 93 6.02 5.95 8.05
N ILE A 94 4.77 5.49 8.12
CA ILE A 94 4.47 4.08 8.41
C ILE A 94 5.10 3.10 7.40
N THR A 95 5.43 3.57 6.19
CA THR A 95 6.05 2.74 5.15
C THR A 95 7.54 2.53 5.35
N THR A 96 8.15 3.18 6.35
CA THR A 96 9.56 2.98 6.74
C THR A 96 9.72 2.32 8.12
N LEU A 97 8.62 1.91 8.76
CA LEU A 97 8.66 1.23 10.06
C LEU A 97 8.94 -0.27 9.88
N LYS A 98 10.06 -0.74 10.43
CA LYS A 98 10.39 -2.16 10.52
C LYS A 98 9.71 -2.76 11.75
N ILE A 99 8.64 -3.49 11.47
CA ILE A 99 7.75 -4.16 12.43
C ILE A 99 7.16 -5.42 11.78
N ASP A 100 6.54 -6.31 12.55
CA ASP A 100 5.91 -7.50 11.96
C ASP A 100 4.73 -7.15 11.05
N ALA A 101 3.81 -6.29 11.48
CA ALA A 101 2.68 -5.87 10.67
C ALA A 101 2.33 -4.40 10.85
N ILE A 102 1.90 -3.77 9.76
CA ILE A 102 1.21 -2.48 9.77
C ILE A 102 -0.26 -2.67 9.40
N VAL A 103 -1.13 -1.78 9.87
CA VAL A 103 -2.57 -1.84 9.54
C VAL A 103 -2.89 -0.84 8.42
N ASN A 104 -3.52 -1.32 7.35
CA ASN A 104 -4.05 -0.49 6.28
C ASN A 104 -5.57 -0.27 6.47
N ALA A 105 -6.01 0.99 6.39
CA ALA A 105 -7.42 1.36 6.29
C ALA A 105 -7.91 1.18 4.85
N ALA A 106 -8.27 -0.06 4.50
CA ALA A 106 -8.73 -0.45 3.19
C ALA A 106 -10.18 -0.01 2.92
N ASN A 107 -10.58 -0.13 1.66
CA ASN A 107 -11.97 0.03 1.21
C ASN A 107 -12.59 -1.33 0.84
N SER A 108 -13.92 -1.40 0.70
CA SER A 108 -14.63 -2.67 0.48
C SER A 108 -14.32 -3.37 -0.84
N ARG A 109 -13.80 -2.66 -1.85
CA ARG A 109 -13.29 -3.30 -3.08
C ARG A 109 -11.98 -4.04 -2.83
N PHE A 110 -11.25 -3.67 -1.79
CA PHE A 110 -10.04 -4.31 -1.28
C PHE A 110 -8.80 -4.22 -2.20
N LEU A 111 -8.90 -3.60 -3.37
CA LEU A 111 -7.81 -3.46 -4.33
C LEU A 111 -6.90 -2.25 -4.06
N GLY A 112 -6.90 -1.72 -2.84
CA GLY A 112 -6.27 -0.45 -2.51
C GLY A 112 -6.97 0.77 -3.11
N CYS A 113 -6.29 1.93 -3.05
CA CYS A 113 -6.80 3.17 -3.61
C CYS A 113 -6.68 3.18 -5.15
N MET A 114 -7.78 3.46 -5.84
CA MET A 114 -7.83 3.57 -7.31
C MET A 114 -8.09 4.98 -7.82
N GLN A 115 -7.95 5.98 -6.95
CA GLN A 115 -7.96 7.39 -7.32
C GLN A 115 -6.51 7.85 -7.48
N ALA A 116 -6.17 8.35 -8.67
CA ALA A 116 -4.83 8.81 -8.98
C ALA A 116 -4.38 9.87 -7.96
N ASN A 117 -3.18 9.67 -7.40
CA ASN A 117 -2.49 10.62 -6.53
C ASN A 117 -3.27 11.00 -5.25
N HIS A 118 -4.25 10.18 -4.87
CA HIS A 118 -5.10 10.48 -3.72
C HIS A 118 -4.33 10.38 -2.41
N ASP A 119 -4.41 11.42 -1.59
CA ASP A 119 -3.79 11.48 -0.27
C ASP A 119 -4.59 10.68 0.77
N CYS A 120 -4.40 9.35 0.75
CA CYS A 120 -4.95 8.46 1.75
C CYS A 120 -3.97 7.34 2.07
N ILE A 121 -4.08 6.78 3.28
CA ILE A 121 -3.16 5.74 3.76
C ILE A 121 -3.15 4.49 2.88
N ASP A 122 -4.30 4.13 2.30
CA ASP A 122 -4.45 3.01 1.38
C ASP A 122 -3.63 3.22 0.09
N ASN A 123 -3.59 4.46 -0.40
CA ASN A 123 -2.78 4.83 -1.56
C ASN A 123 -1.28 4.76 -1.22
N ILE A 124 -0.89 5.34 -0.09
CA ILE A 124 0.50 5.39 0.38
C ILE A 124 1.05 3.97 0.55
N ILE A 125 0.36 3.11 1.32
CA ILE A 125 0.78 1.74 1.59
C ILE A 125 0.87 0.93 0.29
N HIS A 126 -0.17 0.92 -0.55
CA HIS A 126 -0.13 0.13 -1.79
C HIS A 126 0.96 0.60 -2.76
N THR A 127 1.15 1.91 -2.91
CA THR A 127 2.15 2.47 -3.84
C THR A 127 3.58 2.13 -3.38
N LYS A 128 3.83 2.18 -2.07
CA LYS A 128 5.15 1.92 -1.47
C LYS A 128 5.45 0.42 -1.32
N ALA A 129 4.43 -0.41 -1.14
CA ALA A 129 4.60 -1.87 -1.03
C ALA A 129 4.80 -2.55 -2.39
N GLY A 130 4.12 -2.06 -3.43
CA GLY A 130 4.18 -2.59 -4.80
C GLY A 130 2.89 -3.26 -5.26
N VAL A 131 2.79 -3.49 -6.57
CA VAL A 131 1.57 -4.02 -7.23
C VAL A 131 1.12 -5.36 -6.67
N GLN A 132 2.06 -6.17 -6.14
CA GLN A 132 1.78 -7.50 -5.61
C GLN A 132 0.73 -7.47 -4.49
N VAL A 133 0.70 -6.43 -3.64
CA VAL A 133 -0.35 -6.30 -2.60
C VAL A 133 -1.75 -6.22 -3.24
N ARG A 134 -1.90 -5.49 -4.35
CA ARG A 134 -3.17 -5.41 -5.08
C ARG A 134 -3.55 -6.75 -5.69
N LEU A 135 -2.59 -7.53 -6.19
CA LEU A 135 -2.82 -8.85 -6.77
C LEU A 135 -3.26 -9.86 -5.69
N ASP A 136 -2.56 -9.89 -4.55
CA ASP A 136 -2.93 -10.70 -3.40
C ASP A 136 -4.34 -10.36 -2.90
N CYS A 137 -4.65 -9.06 -2.76
CA CYS A 137 -5.99 -8.61 -2.39
C CYS A 137 -7.05 -9.03 -3.41
N ALA A 138 -6.74 -8.99 -4.70
CA ALA A 138 -7.66 -9.44 -5.75
C ALA A 138 -7.92 -10.95 -5.63
N ASP A 139 -6.90 -11.74 -5.34
CA ASP A 139 -7.05 -13.18 -5.10
C ASP A 139 -7.86 -13.49 -3.84
N ILE A 140 -7.66 -12.75 -2.75
CA ILE A 140 -8.48 -12.86 -1.54
C ILE A 140 -9.96 -12.62 -1.86
N ILE A 141 -10.28 -11.54 -2.59
CA ILE A 141 -11.67 -11.23 -2.94
C ILE A 141 -12.25 -12.24 -3.92
N ARG A 142 -11.44 -12.72 -4.88
CA ARG A 142 -11.85 -13.76 -5.84
C ARG A 142 -12.22 -15.05 -5.12
N GLN A 143 -11.39 -15.51 -4.18
CA GLN A 143 -11.66 -16.71 -3.38
C GLN A 143 -12.85 -16.51 -2.43
N GLN A 144 -12.99 -15.32 -1.84
CA GLN A 144 -14.11 -14.99 -0.98
C GLN A 144 -15.45 -14.87 -1.73
N GLY A 145 -15.41 -14.57 -3.03
CA GLY A 145 -16.60 -14.43 -3.90
C GLY A 145 -17.44 -13.18 -3.64
N ARG A 146 -16.98 -12.26 -2.78
CA ARG A 146 -17.68 -11.00 -2.45
C ARG A 146 -16.73 -9.94 -1.90
N LYS A 147 -17.18 -8.68 -1.96
CA LYS A 147 -16.51 -7.52 -1.36
C LYS A 147 -16.30 -7.70 0.15
N GLU A 148 -15.25 -7.06 0.66
CA GLU A 148 -14.91 -7.13 2.08
C GLU A 148 -15.87 -6.27 2.91
N SER A 149 -16.22 -6.77 4.10
CA SER A 149 -17.19 -6.14 5.00
C SER A 149 -16.51 -5.25 6.04
N VAL A 150 -17.22 -4.22 6.51
CA VAL A 150 -16.73 -3.31 7.55
C VAL A 150 -16.42 -4.08 8.83
N GLY A 151 -15.29 -3.76 9.47
CA GLY A 151 -14.88 -4.34 10.75
C GLY A 151 -14.20 -5.70 10.65
N ASN A 152 -13.97 -6.24 9.46
CA ASN A 152 -13.16 -7.44 9.27
C ASN A 152 -11.69 -7.08 8.98
N ALA A 153 -10.79 -8.06 9.10
CA ALA A 153 -9.39 -7.93 8.74
C ALA A 153 -8.92 -9.11 7.86
N LYS A 154 -8.01 -8.85 6.91
CA LYS A 154 -7.24 -9.87 6.18
C LYS A 154 -5.78 -9.46 6.13
N MET A 155 -4.90 -10.41 5.82
CA MET A 155 -3.45 -10.19 5.81
C MET A 155 -2.85 -10.54 4.46
N THR A 156 -1.89 -9.73 4.01
CA THR A 156 -1.00 -10.02 2.87
C THR A 156 0.45 -9.85 3.31
N ARG A 157 1.40 -10.30 2.47
CA ARG A 157 2.79 -9.85 2.60
C ARG A 157 2.87 -8.35 2.35
N ALA A 158 3.87 -7.70 2.94
CA ALA A 158 4.13 -6.27 2.74
C ALA A 158 5.14 -5.97 1.62
N TYR A 159 5.74 -7.00 1.03
CA TYR A 159 6.67 -6.93 -0.10
C TYR A 159 7.83 -5.97 0.12
N ASN A 160 7.79 -4.78 -0.48
CA ASN A 160 8.89 -3.82 -0.47
C ASN A 160 8.91 -2.93 0.77
N LEU A 161 7.94 -3.05 1.68
CA LEU A 161 7.99 -2.35 2.97
C LEU A 161 8.97 -3.03 3.93
N PRO A 162 9.54 -2.30 4.92
CA PRO A 162 10.29 -2.91 6.02
C PRO A 162 9.41 -3.76 6.95
N ALA A 163 8.09 -3.53 6.96
CA ALA A 163 7.14 -4.40 7.63
C ALA A 163 7.11 -5.79 6.97
N LYS A 164 6.77 -6.86 7.71
CA LYS A 164 6.63 -8.20 7.11
C LYS A 164 5.27 -8.40 6.44
N TYR A 165 4.22 -7.89 7.09
CA TYR A 165 2.82 -8.06 6.69
C TYR A 165 2.04 -6.74 6.68
N ILE A 166 0.95 -6.73 5.91
CA ILE A 166 -0.07 -5.68 5.96
C ILE A 166 -1.37 -6.34 6.42
N VAL A 167 -1.94 -5.82 7.50
CA VAL A 167 -3.29 -6.19 7.94
C VAL A 167 -4.26 -5.14 7.41
N HIS A 168 -5.12 -5.55 6.48
CA HIS A 168 -6.10 -4.68 5.84
C HIS A 168 -7.43 -4.78 6.57
N THR A 169 -7.97 -3.65 7.02
CA THR A 169 -9.31 -3.58 7.62
C THR A 169 -10.16 -2.50 6.96
N VAL A 170 -11.47 -2.75 6.82
CA VAL A 170 -12.42 -1.80 6.23
C VAL A 170 -13.15 -1.05 7.34
N GLY A 171 -12.90 0.25 7.47
CA GLY A 171 -13.54 1.12 8.46
C GLY A 171 -14.95 1.58 8.07
N PRO A 172 -15.79 2.03 9.03
CA PRO A 172 -17.10 2.60 8.75
C PRO A 172 -17.00 4.00 8.14
N GLN A 173 -17.88 4.33 7.19
CA GLN A 173 -17.98 5.68 6.63
C GLN A 173 -18.80 6.60 7.55
N ILE A 174 -18.20 7.70 7.99
CA ILE A 174 -18.86 8.69 8.85
C ILE A 174 -19.49 9.78 7.98
N ARG A 175 -20.82 9.75 7.81
CA ARG A 175 -21.56 10.69 6.94
C ARG A 175 -22.37 11.75 7.68
N ARG A 176 -22.53 11.61 9.01
CA ARG A 176 -23.34 12.50 9.84
C ARG A 176 -22.64 12.71 11.19
N LEU A 177 -22.84 13.89 11.76
CA LEU A 177 -22.49 14.20 13.14
C LEU A 177 -23.78 14.36 13.96
N PRO A 178 -23.80 13.93 15.24
CA PRO A 178 -22.72 13.23 15.94
C PRO A 178 -22.50 11.78 15.43
N VAL A 179 -21.32 11.22 15.69
CA VAL A 179 -20.99 9.85 15.29
C VAL A 179 -21.92 8.86 16.00
N SER A 180 -22.65 8.05 15.23
CA SER A 180 -23.58 7.07 15.76
C SER A 180 -22.88 5.97 16.58
N LYS A 181 -23.60 5.41 17.56
CA LYS A 181 -23.11 4.27 18.35
C LYS A 181 -22.70 3.08 17.46
N MET A 182 -23.48 2.79 16.42
CA MET A 182 -23.16 1.76 15.43
C MET A 182 -21.78 1.98 14.77
N ASN A 183 -21.44 3.20 14.37
CA ASN A 183 -20.14 3.48 13.75
C ASN A 183 -18.99 3.37 14.76
N GLN A 184 -19.20 3.75 16.02
CA GLN A 184 -18.20 3.55 17.08
C GLN A 184 -17.93 2.06 17.29
N ASP A 185 -18.98 1.24 17.37
CA ASP A 185 -18.86 -0.21 17.59
C ASP A 185 -18.20 -0.91 16.38
N LEU A 186 -18.49 -0.48 15.15
CA LEU A 186 -17.82 -0.97 13.95
C LEU A 186 -16.33 -0.61 13.92
N LEU A 187 -15.94 0.59 14.39
CA LEU A 187 -14.54 0.97 14.50
C LEU A 187 -13.82 0.11 15.54
N VAL A 188 -14.41 -0.12 16.72
CA VAL A 188 -13.88 -1.04 17.74
C VAL A 188 -13.68 -2.43 17.15
N LYS A 189 -14.64 -2.92 16.36
CA LYS A 189 -14.53 -4.22 15.68
C LYS A 189 -13.35 -4.28 14.71
N CYS A 190 -13.00 -3.20 14.02
CA CYS A 190 -11.81 -3.14 13.16
C CYS A 190 -10.54 -3.43 13.98
N TYR A 191 -10.33 -2.68 15.06
CA TYR A 191 -9.16 -2.85 15.95
C TYR A 191 -9.07 -4.27 16.51
N LEU A 192 -10.17 -4.78 17.07
CA LEU A 192 -10.19 -6.13 17.64
C LEU A 192 -9.92 -7.22 16.58
N SER A 193 -10.39 -7.05 15.35
CA SER A 193 -10.13 -8.01 14.27
C SER A 193 -8.66 -7.98 13.84
N CYS A 194 -8.04 -6.80 13.78
CA CYS A 194 -6.62 -6.69 13.48
C CYS A 194 -5.76 -7.32 14.57
N LEU A 195 -6.04 -7.01 15.85
CA LEU A 195 -5.30 -7.57 16.98
C LEU A 195 -5.42 -9.09 17.02
N LYS A 196 -6.63 -9.63 16.88
CA LYS A 196 -6.85 -11.09 16.83
C LYS A 196 -6.13 -11.77 15.69
N LEU A 197 -6.03 -11.13 14.52
CA LEU A 197 -5.34 -11.71 13.37
C LEU A 197 -3.82 -11.69 13.54
N ALA A 198 -3.28 -10.70 14.26
CA ALA A 198 -1.86 -10.63 14.56
C ALA A 198 -1.40 -11.67 15.61
N ASP A 199 -2.31 -12.11 16.49
CA ASP A 199 -2.04 -13.15 17.50
C ASP A 199 -2.13 -14.59 16.97
N GLN A 200 -2.59 -14.81 15.73
CA GLN A 200 -2.78 -16.13 15.10
C GLN A 200 -1.54 -16.62 14.36
#